data_AF-A0A024FZQ0-F1
#
_entry.id   AF-A0A024FZQ0-F1
#
_cell.length_a   1.000
_cell.length_b   1.000
_cell.length_c   1.000
_cell.angle_alpha   90.00
_cell.angle_beta   90.00
_cell.angle_gamma   90.00
#
_symmetry.space_group_name_H-M   'P 1'
#
loop_
_entity.id
_entity.type
_entity.pdbx_description
1 polymer ?
#
loop_
_entity_poly.entity_id
_entity_poly.type
_entity_poly.pdbx_seq_one_letter_code
_entity_poly.pdbx_strand_id
1 'polypeptide(L)'
;MAGKLGELFLQGSNVMLRLEIAKQELSHLDQEVSKYELLVANQREKNYAIANYNQTHLLTSGKIRKLEHDLDRRVLKMNEKLRSNRRLYDTLDTLYNERLCMDAVYTKRGLDLLQKQQQINRLENEVQSIQSEVSDIEKSIEDTRQDGQVYELECTQRANKLLVELTDVGLDQHSHKYIGPLLPMNLATALEKFDIPHETIDTKTQSLCKTLRKTVNKNRWICGQAKATTDIAVSTLTENLRLFQQIHQLNGTTTVDEVIQTFHAQEAEHFARMQLVNSLAQELEERRHIVSTLRERIGRVKSQNYTANCQKAKQVQAMNAKIERTLVQTRMKKESAKDLTTFLDDLRSELVSFHTRLGCKAQITNGGNLHQLFHEIEERATTILEQNYSTKIVHIQLEQNIDPKESNLSLPTFSPKCAKSPKDFGLYRNDQIFRYGNVDPPQLCMDDLGKRDVADEAYAYTYDELKSDVWPMELQQ
;
A
#
# COMPACT_ATOMS: atom_id res chain seq x y z
N MET A 1 85.21 89.77 -65.68
CA MET A 1 85.17 89.09 -64.37
C MET A 1 84.04 89.57 -63.46
N ALA A 2 83.69 90.87 -63.43
CA ALA A 2 82.62 91.40 -62.58
C ALA A 2 81.20 90.84 -62.85
N GLY A 3 80.82 90.59 -64.11
CA GLY A 3 79.47 90.08 -64.46
C GLY A 3 79.19 88.65 -64.00
N LYS A 4 80.16 87.74 -64.16
CA LYS A 4 80.05 86.33 -63.75
C LYS A 4 80.00 86.16 -62.23
N LEU A 5 80.64 87.08 -61.49
CA LEU A 5 80.55 87.16 -60.04
C LEU A 5 79.14 87.59 -59.59
N GLY A 6 78.54 88.58 -60.27
CA GLY A 6 77.16 89.02 -60.02
C GLY A 6 76.11 87.94 -60.26
N GLU A 7 76.24 87.15 -61.34
CA GLU A 7 75.38 85.99 -61.61
C GLU A 7 75.47 84.91 -60.54
N LEU A 8 76.68 84.59 -60.06
CA LEU A 8 76.89 83.63 -58.96
C LEU A 8 76.29 84.13 -57.64
N PHE A 9 76.40 85.43 -57.34
CA PHE A 9 75.73 86.02 -56.17
C PHE A 9 74.20 85.94 -56.27
N LEU A 10 73.63 86.22 -57.44
CA LEU A 10 72.17 86.12 -57.67
C LEU A 10 71.69 84.66 -57.57
N GLN A 11 72.47 83.71 -58.11
CA GLN A 11 72.20 82.29 -58.02
C GLN A 11 72.28 81.80 -56.56
N GLY A 12 73.31 82.21 -55.81
CA GLY A 12 73.44 81.91 -54.39
C GLY A 12 72.28 82.47 -53.55
N SER A 13 71.86 83.70 -53.85
CA SER A 13 70.68 84.32 -53.21
C SER A 13 69.37 83.59 -53.55
N ASN A 14 69.19 83.14 -54.79
CA ASN A 14 68.01 82.36 -55.20
C ASN A 14 67.97 80.99 -54.51
N VAL A 15 69.11 80.29 -54.43
CA VAL A 15 69.23 79.02 -53.71
C VAL A 15 68.97 79.21 -52.21
N MET A 16 69.49 80.28 -51.61
CA MET A 16 69.23 80.62 -50.20
C MET A 16 67.74 80.86 -49.96
N LEU A 17 67.07 81.61 -50.83
CA LEU A 17 65.63 81.87 -50.72
C LEU A 17 64.80 80.58 -50.83
N ARG A 18 65.12 79.70 -51.80
CA ARG A 18 64.45 78.39 -51.95
C ARG A 18 64.68 77.50 -50.74
N LEU A 19 65.89 77.52 -50.18
CA LEU A 19 66.23 76.77 -48.98
C LEU A 19 65.46 77.28 -47.77
N GLU A 20 65.25 78.59 -47.66
CA GLU A 20 64.44 79.19 -46.58
C GLU A 20 62.95 78.84 -46.72
N ILE A 21 62.40 78.89 -47.94
CA ILE A 21 61.02 78.43 -48.20
C ILE A 21 60.87 76.94 -47.84
N ALA A 22 61.81 76.10 -48.28
CA ALA A 22 61.80 74.67 -47.97
C ALA A 22 61.91 74.41 -46.46
N LYS A 23 62.67 75.21 -45.70
CA LYS A 23 62.72 75.13 -44.23
C LYS A 23 61.40 75.50 -43.58
N GLN A 24 60.71 76.53 -44.09
CA GLN A 24 59.39 76.92 -43.59
C GLN A 24 58.35 75.83 -43.86
N GLU A 25 58.37 75.25 -45.07
CA GLU A 25 57.51 74.12 -45.44
C GLU A 25 57.81 72.90 -44.56
N LEU A 26 59.09 72.57 -44.33
CA LEU A 26 59.49 71.46 -43.47
C LEU A 26 59.05 71.69 -42.01
N SER A 27 59.18 72.91 -41.49
CA SER A 27 58.69 73.25 -40.15
C SER A 27 57.16 73.14 -40.04
N HIS A 28 56.42 73.52 -41.08
CA HIS A 28 54.97 73.34 -41.13
C HIS A 28 54.59 71.85 -41.15
N LEU A 29 55.25 71.05 -42.00
CA LEU A 29 55.06 69.60 -42.06
C LEU A 29 55.37 68.92 -40.73
N ASP A 30 56.45 69.30 -40.04
CA ASP A 30 56.79 68.77 -38.71
C ASP A 30 55.71 69.08 -37.67
N GLN A 31 55.12 70.28 -37.71
CA GLN A 31 54.00 70.64 -36.84
C GLN A 31 52.74 69.81 -37.13
N GLU A 32 52.44 69.53 -38.41
CA GLU A 32 51.33 68.67 -38.79
C GLU A 32 51.56 67.22 -38.36
N VAL A 33 52.75 66.68 -38.59
CA VAL A 33 53.14 65.34 -38.14
C VAL A 33 52.95 65.21 -36.63
N SER A 34 53.45 66.17 -35.85
CA SER A 34 53.28 66.18 -34.39
C SER A 34 51.81 66.20 -33.95
N LYS A 35 50.95 66.98 -34.63
CA LYS A 35 49.50 67.00 -34.37
C LYS A 35 48.87 65.64 -34.66
N TYR A 36 49.21 65.01 -35.78
CA TYR A 36 48.66 63.70 -36.15
C TYR A 36 49.17 62.59 -35.23
N GLU A 37 50.42 62.63 -34.80
CA GLU A 37 50.97 61.70 -33.81
C GLU A 37 50.21 61.77 -32.49
N LEU A 38 49.91 62.99 -32.01
CA LEU A 38 49.11 63.20 -30.81
C LEU A 38 47.69 62.65 -30.96
N LEU A 39 47.05 62.89 -32.11
CA LEU A 39 45.71 62.34 -32.40
C LEU A 39 45.72 60.80 -32.44
N VAL A 40 46.74 60.19 -33.05
CA VAL A 40 46.91 58.73 -33.09
C VAL A 40 47.16 58.17 -31.68
N ALA A 41 47.98 58.83 -30.86
CA ALA A 41 48.22 58.45 -29.48
C ALA A 41 46.92 58.47 -28.66
N ASN A 42 46.16 59.56 -28.75
CA ASN A 42 44.85 59.70 -28.09
C ASN A 42 43.85 58.64 -28.57
N GLN A 43 43.84 58.31 -29.87
CA GLN A 43 42.94 57.28 -30.40
C GLN A 43 43.35 55.88 -29.93
N ARG A 44 44.65 55.60 -29.84
CA ARG A 44 45.15 54.33 -29.28
C ARG A 44 44.71 54.16 -27.83
N GLU A 45 44.85 55.20 -27.01
CA GLU A 45 44.40 55.17 -25.61
C GLU A 45 42.91 54.87 -25.49
N LYS A 46 42.06 55.57 -26.28
CA LYS A 46 40.62 55.29 -26.34
C LYS A 46 40.33 53.85 -26.76
N ASN A 47 41.03 53.33 -27.75
CA ASN A 47 40.86 51.94 -28.20
C ASN A 47 41.26 50.93 -27.11
N TYR A 48 42.32 51.19 -26.34
CA TYR A 48 42.68 50.36 -25.18
C TYR A 48 41.59 50.39 -24.10
N ALA A 49 41.02 51.56 -23.82
CA ALA A 49 39.92 51.69 -22.87
C ALA A 49 38.68 50.88 -23.32
N ILE A 50 38.33 50.95 -24.61
CA ILE A 50 37.23 50.16 -25.19
C ILE A 50 37.52 48.65 -25.10
N ALA A 51 38.75 48.22 -25.41
CA ALA A 51 39.14 46.81 -25.30
C ALA A 51 39.03 46.30 -23.85
N ASN A 52 39.46 47.11 -22.87
CA ASN A 52 39.31 46.78 -21.46
C ASN A 52 37.84 46.72 -21.03
N TYR A 53 37.01 47.66 -21.48
CA TYR A 53 35.57 47.63 -21.24
C TYR A 53 34.91 46.36 -21.81
N ASN A 54 35.25 45.98 -23.04
CA ASN A 54 34.74 44.76 -23.66
C ASN A 54 35.14 43.50 -22.86
N GLN A 55 36.36 43.45 -22.35
CA GLN A 55 36.83 42.35 -21.51
C GLN A 55 36.06 42.28 -20.18
N THR A 56 35.89 43.40 -19.50
CA THR A 56 35.13 43.45 -18.24
C THR A 56 33.64 43.14 -18.44
N HIS A 57 33.05 43.58 -19.56
CA HIS A 57 31.69 43.24 -19.96
C HIS A 57 31.55 41.74 -20.23
N LEU A 58 32.49 41.12 -20.94
CA LEU A 58 32.47 39.67 -21.20
C LEU A 58 32.54 38.85 -19.90
N LEU A 59 33.40 39.26 -18.97
CA LEU A 59 33.51 38.64 -17.64
C LEU A 59 32.20 38.78 -16.84
N THR A 60 31.59 39.97 -16.86
CA THR A 60 30.32 40.24 -16.18
C THR A 60 29.17 39.45 -16.77
N SER A 61 29.05 39.41 -18.10
CA SER A 61 28.07 38.58 -18.81
C SER A 61 28.25 37.09 -18.51
N GLY A 62 29.48 36.61 -18.39
CA GLY A 62 29.76 35.25 -17.96
C GLY A 62 29.28 34.96 -16.53
N LYS A 63 29.43 35.92 -15.60
CA LYS A 63 28.90 35.80 -14.23
C LYS A 63 27.38 35.80 -14.21
N ILE A 64 26.74 36.69 -14.97
CA ILE A 64 25.27 36.77 -15.08
C ILE A 64 24.70 35.42 -15.55
N ARG A 65 25.24 34.85 -16.63
CA ARG A 65 24.80 33.53 -17.14
C ARG A 65 24.94 32.40 -16.13
N LYS A 66 26.00 32.41 -15.30
CA LYS A 66 26.16 31.44 -14.22
C LYS A 66 25.09 31.62 -13.14
N LEU A 67 24.81 32.85 -12.74
CA LEU A 67 23.77 33.16 -11.75
C LEU A 67 22.38 32.80 -12.24
N GLU A 68 22.06 33.06 -13.51
CA GLU A 68 20.80 32.65 -14.15
C GLU A 68 20.63 31.13 -14.11
N HIS A 69 21.65 30.38 -14.55
CA HIS A 69 21.63 28.92 -14.51
C HIS A 69 21.47 28.37 -13.08
N ASP A 70 22.16 28.96 -12.10
CA ASP A 70 22.05 28.56 -10.70
C ASP A 70 20.67 28.87 -10.11
N LEU A 71 20.06 29.99 -10.52
CA LEU A 71 18.70 30.36 -10.14
C LEU A 71 17.69 29.38 -10.73
N ASP A 72 17.77 29.07 -12.02
CA ASP A 72 16.92 28.08 -12.68
C ASP A 72 16.99 26.72 -11.98
N ARG A 73 18.22 26.29 -11.64
CA ARG A 73 18.42 25.03 -10.91
C ARG A 73 17.78 25.06 -9.51
N ARG A 74 17.83 26.19 -8.82
CA ARG A 74 17.17 26.35 -7.51
C ARG A 74 15.66 26.35 -7.65
N VAL A 75 15.10 27.02 -8.66
CA VAL A 75 13.66 27.02 -8.95
C VAL A 75 13.16 25.60 -9.26
N LEU A 76 13.89 24.83 -10.07
CA LEU A 76 13.56 23.43 -10.34
C LEU A 76 13.54 22.60 -9.05
N LYS A 77 14.56 22.73 -8.20
CA LYS A 77 14.60 22.04 -6.90
C LYS A 77 13.45 22.45 -5.98
N MET A 78 13.13 23.74 -5.92
CA MET A 78 12.00 24.24 -5.13
C MET A 78 10.69 23.61 -5.63
N ASN A 79 10.46 23.57 -6.94
CA ASN A 79 9.29 22.95 -7.53
C ASN A 79 9.22 21.44 -7.26
N GLU A 80 10.34 20.73 -7.27
CA GLU A 80 10.40 19.31 -6.85
C GLU A 80 9.99 19.14 -5.39
N LYS A 81 10.47 20.00 -4.49
CA LYS A 81 10.09 19.99 -3.07
C LYS A 81 8.62 20.30 -2.87
N LEU A 82 8.06 21.29 -3.59
CA LEU A 82 6.64 21.61 -3.54
C LEU A 82 5.77 20.44 -4.03
N ARG A 83 6.16 19.77 -5.11
CA ARG A 83 5.46 18.56 -5.59
C ARG A 83 5.53 17.43 -4.57
N SER A 84 6.69 17.21 -3.95
CA SER A 84 6.83 16.22 -2.88
C SER A 84 5.95 16.56 -1.69
N ASN A 85 5.88 17.83 -1.29
CA ASN A 85 5.06 18.28 -0.18
C ASN A 85 3.56 18.07 -0.48
N ARG A 86 3.11 18.42 -1.69
CA ARG A 86 1.72 18.15 -2.10
C ARG A 86 1.36 16.67 -2.02
N ARG A 87 2.25 15.77 -2.45
CA ARG A 87 2.04 14.32 -2.31
C ARG A 87 1.95 13.87 -0.86
N LEU A 88 2.72 14.50 0.05
CA LEU A 88 2.63 14.21 1.48
C LEU A 88 1.28 14.66 2.05
N TYR A 89 0.80 15.85 1.68
CA TYR A 89 -0.55 16.30 2.05
C TYR A 89 -1.63 15.35 1.51
N ASP A 90 -1.57 14.96 0.23
CA ASP A 90 -2.52 14.01 -0.34
C ASP A 90 -2.52 12.68 0.44
N THR A 91 -1.33 12.22 0.86
CA THR A 91 -1.19 11.00 1.69
C THR A 91 -1.77 11.21 3.09
N LEU A 92 -1.49 12.35 3.71
CA LEU A 92 -2.00 12.71 5.03
C LEU A 92 -3.54 12.74 5.04
N ASP A 93 -4.15 13.34 4.02
CA ASP A 93 -5.60 13.38 3.86
C ASP A 93 -6.19 11.98 3.69
N THR A 94 -5.53 11.09 2.95
CA THR A 94 -5.98 9.69 2.86
C THR A 94 -5.93 8.99 4.23
N LEU A 95 -4.85 9.19 5.00
CA LEU A 95 -4.70 8.59 6.33
C LEU A 95 -5.71 9.16 7.33
N TYR A 96 -6.02 10.46 7.27
CA TYR A 96 -7.06 11.05 8.11
C TYR A 96 -8.44 10.47 7.81
N ASN A 97 -8.78 10.31 6.54
CA ASN A 97 -10.05 9.70 6.13
C ASN A 97 -10.14 8.23 6.55
N GLU A 98 -9.04 7.47 6.42
CA GLU A 98 -8.96 6.09 6.90
C GLU A 98 -9.15 6.01 8.42
N ARG A 99 -8.49 6.87 9.19
CA ARG A 99 -8.66 6.95 10.65
C ARG A 99 -10.11 7.27 11.03
N LEU A 100 -10.72 8.28 10.42
CA LEU A 100 -12.11 8.65 10.70
C LEU A 100 -13.07 7.49 10.41
N CYS A 101 -12.85 6.75 9.33
CA CYS A 101 -13.62 5.55 9.01
C CYS A 101 -13.44 4.46 10.06
N MET A 102 -12.20 4.22 10.50
CA MET A 102 -11.91 3.24 11.56
C MET A 102 -12.56 3.63 12.89
N ASP A 103 -12.49 4.90 13.29
CA ASP A 103 -13.12 5.39 14.53
C ASP A 103 -14.65 5.19 14.48
N ALA A 104 -15.29 5.41 13.32
CA ALA A 104 -16.70 5.11 13.13
C ALA A 104 -17.02 3.59 13.26
N VAL A 105 -16.13 2.73 12.77
CA VAL A 105 -16.28 1.27 12.93
C VAL A 105 -16.10 0.85 14.39
N TYR A 106 -15.10 1.40 15.08
CA TYR A 106 -14.83 1.10 16.49
C TYR A 106 -15.98 1.53 17.40
N THR A 107 -16.50 2.74 17.22
CA THR A 107 -17.65 3.24 17.98
C THR A 107 -18.90 2.37 17.74
N LYS A 108 -19.21 2.05 16.48
CA LYS A 108 -20.30 1.11 16.15
C LYS A 108 -20.10 -0.25 16.82
N ARG A 109 -18.91 -0.83 16.71
CA ARG A 109 -18.60 -2.13 17.32
C ARG A 109 -18.71 -2.10 18.84
N GLY A 110 -18.28 -1.01 19.47
CA GLY A 110 -18.44 -0.80 20.91
C GLY A 110 -19.91 -0.79 21.34
N LEU A 111 -20.76 -0.10 20.59
CA LEU A 111 -22.21 -0.09 20.83
C LEU A 111 -22.83 -1.48 20.63
N ASP A 112 -22.47 -2.19 19.56
CA ASP A 112 -22.95 -3.56 19.30
C ASP A 112 -22.56 -4.51 20.44
N LEU A 113 -21.32 -4.40 20.96
CA LEU A 113 -20.85 -5.21 22.09
C LEU A 113 -21.64 -4.91 23.37
N LEU A 114 -21.90 -3.64 23.67
CA LEU A 114 -22.74 -3.26 24.82
C LEU A 114 -24.16 -3.82 24.69
N GLN A 115 -24.76 -3.75 23.51
CA GLN A 115 -26.08 -4.34 23.27
C GLN A 115 -26.06 -5.87 23.45
N LYS A 116 -25.02 -6.55 22.97
CA LYS A 116 -24.88 -8.00 23.16
C LYS A 116 -24.66 -8.36 24.62
N GLN A 117 -23.88 -7.59 25.37
CA GLN A 117 -23.74 -7.79 26.81
C GLN A 117 -25.08 -7.64 27.53
N GLN A 118 -25.87 -6.61 27.21
CA GLN A 118 -27.20 -6.44 27.78
C GLN A 118 -28.15 -7.59 27.42
N GLN A 119 -28.02 -8.18 26.23
CA GLN A 119 -28.80 -9.35 25.85
C GLN A 119 -28.36 -10.60 26.62
N ILE A 120 -27.05 -10.80 26.80
CA ILE A 120 -26.51 -11.90 27.60
C ILE A 120 -27.03 -11.81 29.04
N ASN A 121 -26.91 -10.64 29.67
CA ASN A 121 -27.40 -10.45 31.05
C ASN A 121 -28.91 -10.73 31.19
N ARG A 122 -29.72 -10.39 30.17
CA ARG A 122 -31.16 -10.71 30.14
C ARG A 122 -31.40 -12.22 30.12
N LEU A 123 -30.70 -12.92 29.22
CA LEU A 123 -30.80 -14.38 29.11
C LEU A 123 -30.28 -15.08 30.38
N GLU A 124 -29.22 -14.57 31.00
CA GLU A 124 -28.72 -15.08 32.28
C GLU A 124 -29.78 -14.98 33.39
N ASN A 125 -30.48 -13.84 33.48
CA ASN A 125 -31.57 -13.67 34.43
C ASN A 125 -32.75 -14.63 34.14
N GLU A 126 -33.11 -14.83 32.87
CA GLU A 126 -34.16 -15.78 32.46
C GLU A 126 -33.78 -17.22 32.82
N VAL A 127 -32.53 -17.62 32.53
CA VAL A 127 -32.01 -18.94 32.91
C VAL A 127 -32.02 -19.12 34.42
N GLN A 128 -31.64 -18.10 35.18
CA GLN A 128 -31.67 -18.16 36.64
C GLN A 128 -33.11 -18.30 37.18
N SER A 129 -34.09 -17.63 36.56
CA SER A 129 -35.52 -17.80 36.88
C SER A 129 -35.97 -19.24 36.64
N ILE A 130 -35.68 -19.78 35.47
CA ILE A 130 -36.02 -21.18 35.12
C ILE A 130 -35.35 -22.17 36.08
N GLN A 131 -34.08 -21.94 36.43
CA GLN A 131 -33.38 -22.80 37.40
C GLN A 131 -34.05 -22.78 38.78
N SER A 132 -34.56 -21.63 39.22
CA SER A 132 -35.32 -21.54 40.49
C SER A 132 -36.65 -22.29 40.40
N GLU A 133 -37.39 -22.13 39.31
CA GLU A 133 -38.66 -22.84 39.08
C GLU A 133 -38.47 -24.36 39.03
N VAL A 134 -37.44 -24.83 38.33
CA VAL A 134 -37.07 -26.26 38.28
C VAL A 134 -36.72 -26.77 39.67
N SER A 135 -35.95 -26.02 40.46
CA SER A 135 -35.59 -26.43 41.83
C SER A 135 -36.82 -26.54 42.74
N ASP A 136 -37.81 -25.67 42.58
CA ASP A 136 -39.06 -25.72 43.35
C ASP A 136 -39.93 -26.91 42.93
N ILE A 137 -40.00 -27.21 41.63
CA ILE A 137 -40.68 -28.41 41.11
C ILE A 137 -40.00 -29.69 41.61
N GLU A 138 -38.68 -29.76 41.57
CA GLU A 138 -37.91 -30.90 42.07
C GLU A 138 -38.19 -31.19 43.55
N LYS A 139 -38.25 -30.13 44.38
CA LYS A 139 -38.67 -30.27 45.79
C LYS A 139 -40.08 -30.81 45.91
N SER A 140 -41.04 -30.27 45.16
CA SER A 140 -42.44 -30.73 45.20
C SER A 140 -42.58 -32.19 44.78
N ILE A 141 -41.80 -32.65 43.79
CA ILE A 141 -41.77 -34.06 43.37
C ILE A 141 -41.20 -34.93 44.50
N GLU A 142 -40.13 -34.50 45.16
CA GLU A 142 -39.52 -35.25 46.26
C GLU A 142 -40.45 -35.34 47.47
N ASP A 143 -41.13 -34.25 47.83
CA ASP A 143 -42.14 -34.23 48.90
C ASP A 143 -43.28 -35.21 48.58
N THR A 144 -43.83 -35.16 47.35
CA THR A 144 -44.88 -36.09 46.89
C THR A 144 -44.40 -37.55 46.91
N ARG A 145 -43.12 -37.78 46.57
CA ARG A 145 -42.52 -39.11 46.59
C ARG A 145 -42.39 -39.65 48.03
N GLN A 146 -42.02 -38.80 48.98
CA GLN A 146 -41.96 -39.16 50.39
C GLN A 146 -43.35 -39.47 50.95
N ASP A 147 -44.34 -38.61 50.67
CA ASP A 147 -45.73 -38.87 51.06
C ASP A 147 -46.24 -40.19 50.46
N GLY A 148 -45.96 -40.45 49.19
CA GLY A 148 -46.31 -41.71 48.52
C GLY A 148 -45.71 -42.95 49.20
N GLN A 149 -44.44 -42.88 49.63
CA GLN A 149 -43.80 -43.97 50.37
C GLN A 149 -44.45 -44.21 51.74
N VAL A 150 -44.82 -43.14 52.46
CA VAL A 150 -45.53 -43.24 53.73
C VAL A 150 -46.89 -43.90 53.52
N TYR A 151 -47.66 -43.46 52.53
CA TYR A 151 -48.96 -44.07 52.20
C TYR A 151 -48.84 -45.55 51.79
N GLU A 152 -47.83 -45.92 51.01
CA GLU A 152 -47.58 -47.31 50.62
C GLU A 152 -47.25 -48.17 51.86
N LEU A 153 -46.43 -47.65 52.77
CA LEU A 153 -46.12 -48.32 54.03
C LEU A 153 -47.37 -48.50 54.90
N GLU A 154 -48.23 -47.49 55.01
CA GLU A 154 -49.50 -47.60 55.75
C GLU A 154 -50.45 -48.62 55.11
N CYS A 155 -50.57 -48.62 53.78
CA CYS A 155 -51.40 -49.58 53.05
C CYS A 155 -50.89 -51.02 53.22
N THR A 156 -49.59 -51.24 53.09
CA THR A 156 -48.97 -52.57 53.27
C THR A 156 -49.14 -53.06 54.71
N GLN A 157 -48.96 -52.19 55.71
CA GLN A 157 -49.24 -52.53 57.11
C GLN A 157 -50.71 -52.92 57.32
N ARG A 158 -51.65 -52.18 56.73
CA ARG A 158 -53.08 -52.46 56.84
C ARG A 158 -53.48 -53.75 56.14
N ALA A 159 -52.94 -54.01 54.94
CA ALA A 159 -53.15 -55.25 54.20
C ALA A 159 -52.61 -56.46 54.97
N ASN A 160 -51.42 -56.32 55.58
CA ASN A 160 -50.85 -57.37 56.42
C ASN A 160 -51.72 -57.66 57.66
N LYS A 161 -52.26 -56.63 58.33
CA LYS A 161 -53.22 -56.82 59.44
C LYS A 161 -54.46 -57.59 58.98
N LEU A 162 -55.06 -57.19 57.85
CA LEU A 162 -56.21 -57.88 57.26
C LEU A 162 -55.91 -59.34 56.87
N LEU A 163 -54.71 -59.61 56.33
CA LEU A 163 -54.28 -60.98 56.02
C LEU A 163 -54.18 -61.83 57.28
N VAL A 164 -53.62 -61.30 58.38
CA VAL A 164 -53.55 -61.98 59.67
C VAL A 164 -54.95 -62.26 60.21
N GLU A 165 -55.84 -61.26 60.19
CA GLU A 165 -57.24 -61.42 60.61
C GLU A 165 -57.97 -62.50 59.79
N LEU A 166 -57.78 -62.54 58.46
CA LEU A 166 -58.35 -63.56 57.59
C LEU A 166 -57.78 -64.96 57.85
N THR A 167 -56.48 -65.08 58.13
CA THR A 167 -55.87 -66.36 58.50
C THR A 167 -56.41 -66.88 59.83
N ASP A 168 -56.61 -66.00 60.81
CA ASP A 168 -57.19 -66.37 62.11
C ASP A 168 -58.64 -66.83 61.96
N VAL A 169 -59.46 -66.10 61.19
CA VAL A 169 -60.85 -66.51 60.87
C VAL A 169 -60.89 -67.83 60.11
N GLY A 170 -59.98 -68.05 59.15
CA GLY A 170 -59.88 -69.31 58.41
C GLY A 170 -59.47 -70.50 59.29
N LEU A 171 -58.58 -70.27 60.27
CA LEU A 171 -58.19 -71.27 61.27
C LEU A 171 -59.35 -71.62 62.21
N ASP A 172 -60.12 -70.62 62.65
CA ASP A 172 -61.30 -70.81 63.50
C ASP A 172 -62.45 -71.53 62.76
N GLN A 173 -62.60 -71.31 61.45
CA GLN A 173 -63.63 -71.97 60.63
C GLN A 173 -63.27 -73.41 60.22
N HIS A 174 -62.00 -73.80 60.20
CA HIS A 174 -61.52 -75.11 59.71
C HIS A 174 -60.80 -75.97 60.77
N SER A 175 -61.26 -75.93 62.03
CA SER A 175 -60.72 -76.76 63.13
C SER A 175 -60.81 -78.29 62.91
N HIS A 176 -61.53 -78.81 61.91
CA HIS A 176 -61.60 -80.26 61.65
C HIS A 176 -61.76 -80.64 60.16
N LYS A 177 -60.68 -80.52 59.38
CA LYS A 177 -60.19 -81.53 58.39
C LYS A 177 -59.31 -80.86 57.34
N TYR A 178 -58.07 -81.35 57.23
CA TYR A 178 -57.16 -81.20 56.10
C TYR A 178 -56.84 -79.78 55.63
N ILE A 179 -55.74 -79.22 56.13
CA ILE A 179 -54.98 -78.17 55.44
C ILE A 179 -53.54 -78.66 55.28
N GLY A 180 -53.30 -79.36 54.17
CA GLY A 180 -51.96 -79.42 53.55
C GLY A 180 -51.63 -78.06 52.92
N PRO A 181 -50.38 -77.84 52.48
CA PRO A 181 -49.83 -76.51 52.23
C PRO A 181 -50.65 -75.70 51.20
N LEU A 182 -51.44 -74.73 51.71
CA LEU A 182 -52.18 -73.74 50.93
C LEU A 182 -51.35 -72.47 50.68
N LEU A 183 -50.06 -72.62 50.37
CA LEU A 183 -49.36 -71.61 49.58
C LEU A 183 -49.27 -72.12 48.15
N PRO A 184 -50.10 -71.62 47.22
CA PRO A 184 -49.80 -71.72 45.81
C PRO A 184 -48.48 -70.97 45.56
N MET A 185 -47.44 -71.72 45.22
CA MET A 185 -46.28 -71.21 44.53
C MET A 185 -46.80 -70.53 43.23
N ASN A 186 -46.57 -69.23 43.11
CA ASN A 186 -46.87 -68.33 41.99
C ASN A 186 -48.31 -67.77 41.88
N LEU A 187 -48.59 -66.75 42.72
CA LEU A 187 -49.69 -65.80 42.48
C LEU A 187 -49.48 -64.94 41.22
N ALA A 188 -48.24 -64.86 40.71
CA ALA A 188 -47.90 -64.16 39.47
C ALA A 188 -48.45 -64.84 38.20
N THR A 189 -48.68 -66.16 38.20
CA THR A 189 -49.21 -66.90 37.03
C THR A 189 -50.74 -67.07 37.00
N ALA A 190 -51.43 -66.66 38.07
CA ALA A 190 -52.90 -66.80 38.17
C ALA A 190 -53.66 -65.52 37.75
N LEU A 191 -53.00 -64.36 37.71
CA LEU A 191 -53.58 -63.10 37.20
C LEU A 191 -53.48 -62.93 35.67
N GLU A 192 -52.76 -63.80 34.96
CA GLU A 192 -52.63 -63.76 33.49
C GLU A 192 -53.75 -64.52 32.73
N LYS A 193 -54.75 -65.06 33.43
CA LYS A 193 -55.81 -65.92 32.83
C LYS A 193 -57.23 -65.34 32.87
N PHE A 194 -57.38 -64.04 33.12
CA PHE A 194 -58.65 -63.34 33.02
C PHE A 194 -58.68 -62.35 31.84
N ASP A 195 -58.19 -62.77 30.68
CA ASP A 195 -58.62 -62.19 29.40
C ASP A 195 -59.84 -62.95 28.89
N ILE A 196 -60.92 -62.20 28.62
CA ILE A 196 -62.19 -62.67 28.10
C ILE A 196 -62.12 -62.62 26.56
N PRO A 197 -62.04 -63.75 25.83
CA PRO A 197 -62.29 -63.76 24.39
C PRO A 197 -63.80 -63.79 24.13
N HIS A 198 -64.34 -62.65 23.71
CA HIS A 198 -65.74 -62.49 23.32
C HIS A 198 -65.93 -62.93 21.86
N GLU A 199 -65.93 -64.23 21.57
CA GLU A 199 -66.23 -64.72 20.22
C GLU A 199 -66.79 -66.15 20.23
N THR A 200 -68.04 -66.31 20.68
CA THR A 200 -68.78 -67.58 20.54
C THR A 200 -70.30 -67.37 20.51
N ILE A 201 -70.76 -66.35 19.79
CA ILE A 201 -72.18 -66.13 19.51
C ILE A 201 -72.37 -65.71 18.05
N ASP A 202 -71.99 -66.55 17.07
CA ASP A 202 -72.43 -66.25 15.70
C ASP A 202 -72.62 -67.44 14.74
N THR A 203 -72.69 -68.67 15.24
CA THR A 203 -72.85 -69.85 14.37
C THR A 203 -74.27 -70.41 14.29
N LYS A 204 -75.21 -69.92 15.13
CA LYS A 204 -76.64 -70.28 15.06
C LYS A 204 -77.56 -69.19 14.49
N THR A 205 -77.09 -67.95 14.38
CA THR A 205 -77.80 -66.81 13.79
C THR A 205 -77.65 -66.72 12.26
N GLN A 206 -76.67 -67.42 11.68
CA GLN A 206 -76.33 -67.31 10.26
C GLN A 206 -77.15 -68.24 9.32
N SER A 207 -77.91 -69.20 9.85
CA SER A 207 -78.67 -70.18 9.04
C SER A 207 -80.13 -69.80 8.78
N LEU A 208 -80.74 -68.94 9.60
CA LEU A 208 -82.10 -68.42 9.37
C LEU A 208 -82.12 -67.22 8.40
N CYS A 209 -81.03 -66.47 8.30
CA CYS A 209 -80.92 -65.29 7.43
C CYS A 209 -80.74 -65.59 5.94
N LYS A 210 -80.40 -66.84 5.55
CA LYS A 210 -80.22 -67.23 4.14
C LYS A 210 -81.55 -67.52 3.42
N THR A 211 -82.60 -67.86 4.16
CA THR A 211 -83.90 -68.25 3.59
C THR A 211 -84.82 -67.04 3.37
N LEU A 212 -84.73 -66.01 4.21
CA LEU A 212 -85.50 -64.76 4.05
C LEU A 212 -84.98 -63.84 2.94
N ARG A 213 -83.71 -63.97 2.52
CA ARG A 213 -83.15 -63.18 1.41
C ARG A 213 -83.62 -63.62 0.02
N LYS A 214 -84.17 -64.83 -0.13
CA LYS A 214 -84.62 -65.34 -1.44
C LYS A 214 -86.05 -64.94 -1.82
N THR A 215 -86.90 -64.62 -0.84
CA THR A 215 -88.29 -64.19 -1.08
C THR A 215 -88.43 -62.67 -1.26
N VAL A 216 -87.49 -61.86 -0.75
CA VAL A 216 -87.53 -60.39 -0.89
C VAL A 216 -87.00 -59.89 -2.25
N ASN A 217 -86.24 -60.72 -2.99
CA ASN A 217 -85.62 -60.33 -4.26
C ASN A 217 -86.54 -60.40 -5.49
N LYS A 218 -87.79 -60.87 -5.37
CA LYS A 218 -88.72 -60.95 -6.51
C LYS A 218 -89.57 -59.69 -6.75
N ASN A 219 -89.59 -58.74 -5.81
CA ASN A 219 -90.48 -57.56 -5.87
C ASN A 219 -89.74 -56.19 -5.90
N ARG A 220 -88.42 -56.14 -6.10
CA ARG A 220 -87.61 -54.90 -5.99
C ARG A 220 -87.34 -54.16 -7.31
N TRP A 221 -88.02 -54.49 -8.41
CA TRP A 221 -87.73 -53.87 -9.71
C TRP A 221 -88.55 -52.61 -10.04
N ILE A 222 -89.53 -52.22 -9.22
CA ILE A 222 -90.41 -51.06 -9.52
C ILE A 222 -90.18 -49.85 -8.58
N CYS A 223 -89.49 -50.02 -7.43
CA CYS A 223 -89.04 -48.92 -6.57
C CYS A 223 -87.57 -48.52 -6.77
N GLY A 224 -86.93 -48.97 -7.85
CA GLY A 224 -85.48 -48.98 -8.02
C GLY A 224 -84.80 -47.62 -8.11
N GLN A 225 -85.47 -46.56 -8.55
CA GLN A 225 -84.78 -45.28 -8.79
C GLN A 225 -84.71 -44.40 -7.52
N ALA A 226 -85.82 -44.29 -6.77
CA ALA A 226 -85.83 -43.64 -5.46
C ALA A 226 -85.09 -44.48 -4.40
N LYS A 227 -85.20 -45.81 -4.47
CA LYS A 227 -84.51 -46.72 -3.55
C LYS A 227 -83.03 -46.86 -3.87
N ALA A 228 -82.59 -46.80 -5.13
CA ALA A 228 -81.16 -46.73 -5.44
C ALA A 228 -80.54 -45.40 -4.99
N THR A 229 -81.22 -44.25 -5.12
CA THR A 229 -80.68 -43.00 -4.57
C THR A 229 -80.63 -43.03 -3.05
N THR A 230 -81.63 -43.61 -2.37
CA THR A 230 -81.57 -43.77 -0.91
C THR A 230 -80.60 -44.86 -0.47
N ASP A 231 -80.44 -45.95 -1.23
CA ASP A 231 -79.49 -47.01 -0.91
C ASP A 231 -78.05 -46.59 -1.23
N ILE A 232 -77.83 -45.77 -2.26
CA ILE A 232 -76.55 -45.10 -2.50
C ILE A 232 -76.30 -44.10 -1.37
N ALA A 233 -77.27 -43.28 -1.00
CA ALA A 233 -77.13 -42.34 0.11
C ALA A 233 -76.85 -43.05 1.45
N VAL A 234 -77.59 -44.12 1.76
CA VAL A 234 -77.40 -44.95 2.96
C VAL A 234 -76.06 -45.69 2.88
N SER A 235 -75.69 -46.25 1.73
CA SER A 235 -74.39 -46.89 1.53
C SER A 235 -73.24 -45.89 1.71
N THR A 236 -73.36 -44.68 1.16
CA THR A 236 -72.37 -43.60 1.37
C THR A 236 -72.37 -43.13 2.81
N LEU A 237 -73.51 -43.12 3.50
CA LEU A 237 -73.60 -42.74 4.91
C LEU A 237 -72.98 -43.81 5.81
N THR A 238 -73.18 -45.09 5.49
CA THR A 238 -72.52 -46.22 6.18
C THR A 238 -71.03 -46.28 5.88
N GLU A 239 -70.61 -45.97 4.65
CA GLU A 239 -69.19 -45.86 4.27
C GLU A 239 -68.54 -44.68 5.02
N ASN A 240 -69.18 -43.52 5.03
CA ASN A 240 -68.71 -42.34 5.77
C ASN A 240 -68.66 -42.61 7.28
N LEU A 241 -69.66 -43.27 7.86
CA LEU A 241 -69.65 -43.68 9.27
C LEU A 241 -68.50 -44.63 9.57
N ARG A 242 -68.22 -45.59 8.68
CA ARG A 242 -67.08 -46.50 8.79
C ARG A 242 -65.76 -45.71 8.70
N LEU A 243 -65.65 -44.75 7.78
CA LEU A 243 -64.49 -43.87 7.68
C LEU A 243 -64.31 -43.00 8.93
N PHE A 244 -65.38 -42.43 9.49
CA PHE A 244 -65.32 -41.68 10.73
C PHE A 244 -64.92 -42.55 11.92
N GLN A 245 -65.45 -43.78 12.02
CA GLN A 245 -65.00 -44.74 13.04
C GLN A 245 -63.52 -45.10 12.85
N GLN A 246 -63.05 -45.23 11.61
CA GLN A 246 -61.65 -45.51 11.32
C GLN A 246 -60.74 -44.32 11.66
N ILE A 247 -61.21 -43.08 11.41
CA ILE A 247 -60.54 -41.84 11.82
C ILE A 247 -60.50 -41.73 13.35
N HIS A 248 -61.60 -42.05 14.04
CA HIS A 248 -61.65 -42.10 15.51
C HIS A 248 -60.68 -43.14 16.08
N GLN A 249 -60.59 -44.32 15.48
CA GLN A 249 -59.64 -45.37 15.88
C GLN A 249 -58.18 -44.98 15.64
N LEU A 250 -57.87 -44.30 14.52
CA LEU A 250 -56.50 -43.89 14.18
C LEU A 250 -56.03 -42.66 14.97
N ASN A 251 -56.94 -41.73 15.26
CA ASN A 251 -56.62 -40.48 15.95
C ASN A 251 -56.85 -40.58 17.47
N GLY A 252 -57.42 -41.68 17.98
CA GLY A 252 -57.71 -41.89 19.40
C GLY A 252 -58.77 -40.95 19.99
N THR A 253 -59.61 -40.35 19.15
CA THR A 253 -60.65 -39.39 19.56
C THR A 253 -62.01 -40.06 19.62
N THR A 254 -62.86 -39.64 20.55
CA THR A 254 -64.17 -40.27 20.80
C THR A 254 -65.34 -39.50 20.21
N THR A 255 -65.16 -38.21 19.89
CA THR A 255 -66.23 -37.33 19.37
C THR A 255 -65.79 -36.56 18.12
N VAL A 256 -66.74 -36.30 17.20
CA VAL A 256 -66.46 -35.61 15.92
C VAL A 256 -65.91 -34.20 16.14
N ASP A 257 -66.34 -33.51 17.21
CA ASP A 257 -65.81 -32.19 17.58
C ASP A 257 -64.33 -32.24 17.97
N GLU A 258 -63.87 -33.30 18.65
CA GLU A 258 -62.44 -33.50 18.95
C GLU A 258 -61.63 -33.68 17.65
N VAL A 259 -62.18 -34.35 16.64
CA VAL A 259 -61.54 -34.50 15.32
C VAL A 259 -61.43 -33.16 14.60
N ILE A 260 -62.48 -32.34 14.65
CA ILE A 260 -62.48 -31.01 14.03
C ILE A 260 -61.50 -30.08 14.75
N GLN A 261 -61.48 -30.10 16.10
CA GLN A 261 -60.53 -29.31 16.88
C GLN A 261 -59.08 -29.74 16.66
N THR A 262 -58.81 -31.04 16.60
CA THR A 262 -57.46 -31.55 16.29
C THR A 262 -57.05 -31.19 14.87
N PHE A 263 -57.96 -31.24 13.89
CA PHE A 263 -57.68 -30.80 12.53
C PHE A 263 -57.41 -29.29 12.45
N HIS A 264 -58.21 -28.46 13.13
CA HIS A 264 -57.96 -27.01 13.22
C HIS A 264 -56.62 -26.69 13.88
N ALA A 265 -56.26 -27.41 14.94
CA ALA A 265 -54.97 -27.25 15.60
C ALA A 265 -53.81 -27.63 14.67
N GLN A 266 -53.93 -28.75 13.95
CA GLN A 266 -52.96 -29.17 12.95
C GLN A 266 -52.88 -28.18 11.77
N GLU A 267 -54.00 -27.67 11.29
CA GLU A 267 -54.05 -26.68 10.20
C GLU A 267 -53.39 -25.36 10.63
N ALA A 268 -53.64 -24.89 11.86
CA ALA A 268 -52.98 -23.72 12.42
C ALA A 268 -51.46 -23.93 12.55
N GLU A 269 -51.03 -25.12 13.01
CA GLU A 269 -49.62 -25.48 13.08
C GLU A 269 -48.97 -25.55 11.69
N HIS A 270 -49.65 -26.14 10.72
CA HIS A 270 -49.21 -26.19 9.33
C HIS A 270 -49.11 -24.80 8.71
N PHE A 271 -50.06 -23.90 8.99
CA PHE A 271 -50.02 -22.52 8.54
C PHE A 271 -48.84 -21.76 9.15
N ALA A 272 -48.59 -21.94 10.46
CA ALA A 272 -47.43 -21.36 11.13
C ALA A 272 -46.10 -21.87 10.55
N ARG A 273 -46.00 -23.18 10.27
CA ARG A 273 -44.84 -23.75 9.57
C ARG A 273 -44.67 -23.17 8.17
N MET A 274 -45.76 -22.99 7.41
CA MET A 274 -45.70 -22.42 6.07
C MET A 274 -45.23 -20.95 6.11
N GLN A 275 -45.70 -20.17 7.08
CA GLN A 275 -45.21 -18.80 7.30
C GLN A 275 -43.71 -18.78 7.64
N LEU A 276 -43.25 -19.69 8.50
CA LEU A 276 -41.83 -19.82 8.84
C LEU A 276 -40.99 -20.22 7.62
N VAL A 277 -41.48 -21.14 6.79
CA VAL A 277 -40.80 -21.53 5.54
C VAL A 277 -40.70 -20.34 4.58
N ASN A 278 -41.75 -19.53 4.48
CA ASN A 278 -41.74 -18.32 3.64
C ASN A 278 -40.77 -17.25 4.19
N SER A 279 -40.72 -17.04 5.51
CA SER A 279 -39.75 -16.11 6.10
C SER A 279 -38.31 -16.60 5.91
N LEU A 280 -38.06 -17.90 6.08
CA LEU A 280 -36.76 -18.52 5.79
C LEU A 280 -36.38 -18.38 4.32
N ALA A 281 -37.32 -18.56 3.39
CA ALA A 281 -37.08 -18.37 1.96
C ALA A 281 -36.70 -16.92 1.64
N GLN A 282 -37.36 -15.94 2.27
CA GLN A 282 -37.01 -14.53 2.14
C GLN A 282 -35.61 -14.23 2.69
N GLU A 283 -35.30 -14.66 3.92
CA GLU A 283 -33.97 -14.49 4.50
C GLU A 283 -32.87 -15.15 3.65
N LEU A 284 -33.18 -16.30 3.05
CA LEU A 284 -32.24 -17.01 2.19
C LEU A 284 -31.96 -16.23 0.89
N GLU A 285 -32.96 -15.57 0.32
CA GLU A 285 -32.80 -14.73 -0.86
C GLU A 285 -32.03 -13.43 -0.53
N GLU A 286 -32.30 -12.83 0.63
CA GLU A 286 -31.52 -11.69 1.14
C GLU A 286 -30.04 -12.06 1.36
N ARG A 287 -29.78 -13.22 1.96
CA ARG A 287 -28.41 -13.74 2.14
C ARG A 287 -27.74 -14.03 0.80
N ARG A 288 -28.45 -14.60 -0.19
CA ARG A 288 -27.93 -14.81 -1.56
C ARG A 288 -27.56 -13.47 -2.20
N HIS A 289 -28.38 -12.44 -2.03
CA HIS A 289 -28.09 -11.11 -2.55
C HIS A 289 -26.81 -10.55 -1.94
N ILE A 290 -26.65 -10.62 -0.62
CA ILE A 290 -25.44 -10.17 0.10
C ILE A 290 -24.20 -10.93 -0.39
N VAL A 291 -24.29 -12.26 -0.55
CA VAL A 291 -23.18 -13.07 -1.08
C VAL A 291 -22.81 -12.64 -2.49
N SER A 292 -23.78 -12.33 -3.34
CA SER A 292 -23.54 -11.83 -4.70
C SER A 292 -22.79 -10.49 -4.68
N THR A 293 -23.25 -9.52 -3.87
CA THR A 293 -22.59 -8.21 -3.73
C THR A 293 -21.18 -8.32 -3.17
N LEU A 294 -20.95 -9.20 -2.18
CA LEU A 294 -19.62 -9.46 -1.64
C LEU A 294 -18.69 -10.08 -2.68
N ARG A 295 -19.16 -11.06 -3.46
CA ARG A 295 -18.37 -11.66 -4.56
C ARG A 295 -17.98 -10.61 -5.60
N GLU A 296 -18.90 -9.73 -5.96
CA GLU A 296 -18.62 -8.65 -6.91
C GLU A 296 -17.60 -7.66 -6.35
N ARG A 297 -17.71 -7.29 -5.06
CA ARG A 297 -16.73 -6.42 -4.38
C ARG A 297 -15.35 -7.06 -4.31
N ILE A 298 -15.27 -8.36 -4.00
CA ILE A 298 -14.02 -9.12 -4.04
C ILE A 298 -13.42 -9.11 -5.46
N GLY A 299 -14.25 -9.28 -6.50
CA GLY A 299 -13.82 -9.18 -7.90
C GLY A 299 -13.20 -7.83 -8.23
N ARG A 300 -13.86 -6.73 -7.84
CA ARG A 300 -13.34 -5.37 -8.04
C ARG A 300 -11.99 -5.16 -7.34
N VAL A 301 -11.88 -5.52 -6.07
CA VAL A 301 -10.62 -5.38 -5.31
C VAL A 301 -9.49 -6.22 -5.90
N LYS A 302 -9.78 -7.45 -6.36
CA LYS A 302 -8.80 -8.30 -7.05
C LYS A 302 -8.31 -7.66 -8.35
N SER A 303 -9.20 -7.09 -9.16
CA SER A 303 -8.83 -6.42 -10.41
C SER A 303 -7.95 -5.19 -10.17
N GLN A 304 -8.30 -4.36 -9.16
CA GLN A 304 -7.51 -3.20 -8.77
C GLN A 304 -6.11 -3.63 -8.27
N ASN A 305 -6.04 -4.63 -7.40
CA ASN A 305 -4.75 -5.18 -6.92
C ASN A 305 -3.90 -5.74 -8.06
N TYR A 306 -4.49 -6.42 -9.05
CA TYR A 306 -3.75 -6.91 -10.21
C TYR A 306 -3.12 -5.76 -11.01
N THR A 307 -3.88 -4.69 -11.26
CA THR A 307 -3.36 -3.51 -11.98
C THR A 307 -2.25 -2.80 -11.20
N ALA A 308 -2.41 -2.62 -9.89
CA ALA A 308 -1.40 -2.04 -9.01
C ALA A 308 -0.12 -2.89 -8.96
N ASN A 309 -0.26 -4.21 -8.89
CA ASN A 309 0.89 -5.13 -8.93
C ASN A 309 1.61 -5.11 -10.28
N CYS A 310 0.88 -5.02 -11.39
CA CYS A 310 1.49 -4.86 -12.71
C CYS A 310 2.29 -3.55 -12.82
N GLN A 311 1.77 -2.45 -12.28
CA GLN A 311 2.49 -1.18 -12.23
C GLN A 311 3.75 -1.24 -11.35
N LYS A 312 3.65 -1.84 -10.15
CA LYS A 312 4.80 -2.07 -9.26
C LYS A 312 5.87 -2.92 -9.96
N ALA A 313 5.48 -4.01 -10.63
CA ALA A 313 6.40 -4.87 -11.38
C ALA A 313 7.14 -4.09 -12.49
N LYS A 314 6.42 -3.25 -13.25
CA LYS A 314 7.03 -2.38 -14.28
C LYS A 314 8.01 -1.37 -13.68
N GLN A 315 7.69 -0.76 -12.54
CA GLN A 315 8.58 0.16 -11.85
C GLN A 315 9.85 -0.54 -11.34
N VAL A 316 9.71 -1.73 -10.74
CA VAL A 316 10.83 -2.55 -10.28
C VAL A 316 11.74 -2.92 -11.46
N GLN A 317 11.16 -3.35 -12.58
CA GLN A 317 11.93 -3.67 -13.80
C GLN A 317 12.69 -2.44 -14.33
N ALA A 318 12.06 -1.26 -14.34
CA ALA A 318 12.71 -0.02 -14.77
C ALA A 318 13.84 0.42 -13.83
N MET A 319 13.68 0.22 -12.52
CA MET A 319 14.74 0.46 -11.51
C MET A 319 15.91 -0.51 -11.70
N ASN A 320 15.63 -1.80 -11.88
CA ASN A 320 16.67 -2.81 -12.11
C ASN A 320 17.49 -2.49 -13.37
N ALA A 321 16.82 -2.10 -14.47
CA ALA A 321 17.52 -1.68 -15.69
C ALA A 321 18.40 -0.43 -15.48
N LYS A 322 17.99 0.52 -14.62
CA LYS A 322 18.83 1.68 -14.25
C LYS A 322 20.03 1.26 -13.41
N ILE A 323 19.83 0.36 -12.46
CA ILE A 323 20.92 -0.18 -11.63
C ILE A 323 21.94 -0.87 -12.52
N GLU A 324 21.52 -1.76 -13.44
CA GLU A 324 22.42 -2.43 -14.37
C GLU A 324 23.24 -1.45 -15.22
N ARG A 325 22.59 -0.43 -15.81
CA ARG A 325 23.32 0.62 -16.56
C ARG A 325 24.34 1.35 -15.69
N THR A 326 24.00 1.62 -14.44
CA THR A 326 24.88 2.33 -13.50
C THR A 326 26.06 1.44 -13.10
N LEU A 327 25.83 0.14 -12.89
CA LEU A 327 26.89 -0.83 -12.63
C LEU A 327 27.85 -0.95 -13.81
N VAL A 328 27.34 -1.03 -15.04
CA VAL A 328 28.16 -1.07 -16.26
C VAL A 328 29.00 0.21 -16.40
N GLN A 329 28.40 1.38 -16.22
CA GLN A 329 29.13 2.66 -16.26
C GLN A 329 30.20 2.75 -15.16
N THR A 330 29.90 2.26 -13.96
CA THR A 330 30.86 2.24 -12.85
C THR A 330 32.01 1.29 -13.14
N ARG A 331 31.73 0.13 -13.74
CA ARG A 331 32.76 -0.82 -14.18
C ARG A 331 33.69 -0.20 -15.22
N MET A 332 33.11 0.44 -16.25
CA MET A 332 33.86 1.16 -17.28
C MET A 332 34.75 2.28 -16.71
N LYS A 333 34.22 3.09 -15.79
CA LYS A 333 35.02 4.13 -15.12
C LYS A 333 36.12 3.55 -14.24
N LYS A 334 35.86 2.44 -13.55
CA LYS A 334 36.86 1.74 -12.73
C LYS A 334 37.97 1.15 -13.60
N GLU A 335 37.64 0.62 -14.76
CA GLU A 335 38.61 0.09 -15.73
C GLU A 335 39.46 1.21 -16.32
N SER A 336 38.84 2.31 -16.78
CA SER A 336 39.58 3.50 -17.24
C SER A 336 40.45 4.13 -16.15
N ALA A 337 40.01 4.12 -14.89
CA ALA A 337 40.83 4.58 -13.77
C ALA A 337 42.04 3.66 -13.53
N LYS A 338 41.86 2.34 -13.66
CA LYS A 338 42.98 1.39 -13.60
C LYS A 338 43.99 1.63 -14.71
N ASP A 339 43.51 1.79 -15.95
CA ASP A 339 44.37 2.08 -17.12
C ASP A 339 45.16 3.38 -16.93
N LEU A 340 44.53 4.41 -16.35
CA LEU A 340 45.20 5.67 -16.03
C LEU A 340 46.23 5.50 -14.91
N THR A 341 45.92 4.71 -13.87
CA THR A 341 46.90 4.43 -12.80
C THR A 341 48.11 3.66 -13.33
N THR A 342 47.90 2.64 -14.16
CA THR A 342 49.02 1.91 -14.79
C THR A 342 49.86 2.82 -15.67
N PHE A 343 49.23 3.70 -16.45
CA PHE A 343 49.95 4.69 -17.25
C PHE A 343 50.76 5.67 -16.40
N LEU A 344 50.21 6.14 -15.28
CA LEU A 344 50.92 7.03 -14.35
C LEU A 344 52.10 6.32 -13.67
N ASP A 345 51.96 5.04 -13.33
CA ASP A 345 53.04 4.23 -12.74
C ASP A 345 54.18 4.01 -13.75
N ASP A 346 53.84 3.72 -15.02
CA ASP A 346 54.83 3.60 -16.11
C ASP A 346 55.57 4.93 -16.33
N LEU A 347 54.83 6.04 -16.42
CA LEU A 347 55.41 7.37 -16.58
C LEU A 347 56.28 7.78 -15.38
N ARG A 348 55.85 7.42 -14.16
CA ARG A 348 56.64 7.64 -12.95
C ARG A 348 57.96 6.86 -13.01
N SER A 349 57.93 5.61 -13.45
CA SER A 349 59.13 4.77 -13.63
C SER A 349 60.11 5.41 -14.64
N GLU A 350 59.61 5.85 -15.79
CA GLU A 350 60.44 6.55 -16.79
C GLU A 350 61.00 7.87 -16.26
N LEU A 351 60.20 8.65 -15.55
CA LEU A 351 60.60 9.94 -14.99
C LEU A 351 61.68 9.78 -13.91
N VAL A 352 61.55 8.78 -13.04
CA VAL A 352 62.57 8.41 -12.03
C VAL A 352 63.88 7.99 -12.71
N SER A 353 63.80 7.24 -13.82
CA SER A 353 64.98 6.88 -14.64
C SER A 353 65.64 8.11 -15.29
N PHE A 354 64.86 9.14 -15.64
CA PHE A 354 65.38 10.38 -16.21
C PHE A 354 66.00 11.28 -15.13
N HIS A 355 65.35 11.42 -13.98
CA HIS A 355 65.85 12.14 -12.81
C HIS A 355 67.21 11.61 -12.33
N THR A 356 67.35 10.28 -12.26
CA THR A 356 68.62 9.62 -11.92
C THR A 356 69.71 9.84 -12.99
N ARG A 357 69.37 9.79 -14.29
CA ARG A 357 70.32 10.12 -15.38
C ARG A 357 70.81 11.56 -15.35
N LEU A 358 69.98 12.52 -14.93
CA LEU A 358 70.35 13.94 -14.81
C LEU A 358 71.18 14.25 -13.53
N GLY A 359 71.39 13.27 -12.66
CA GLY A 359 72.18 13.43 -11.44
C GLY A 359 71.55 14.37 -10.41
N CYS A 360 70.21 14.40 -10.34
CA CYS A 360 69.48 15.14 -9.31
C CYS A 360 69.75 14.52 -7.93
N LYS A 361 69.94 15.34 -6.88
CA LYS A 361 70.53 14.91 -5.59
C LYS A 361 69.55 14.28 -4.59
N ALA A 362 68.25 14.23 -4.87
CA ALA A 362 67.25 13.81 -3.88
C ALA A 362 66.91 12.32 -3.97
N GLN A 363 66.86 11.67 -2.81
CA GLN A 363 66.42 10.29 -2.63
C GLN A 363 64.89 10.27 -2.73
N ILE A 364 64.37 9.80 -3.87
CA ILE A 364 62.94 9.73 -4.14
C ILE A 364 62.34 8.70 -3.19
N THR A 365 61.69 9.15 -2.12
CA THR A 365 60.86 8.25 -1.31
C THR A 365 59.62 7.85 -2.12
N ASN A 366 59.16 6.62 -1.94
CA ASN A 366 58.09 5.94 -2.71
C ASN A 366 56.70 6.64 -2.71
N GLY A 367 56.59 7.89 -2.24
CA GLY A 367 55.37 8.71 -2.24
C GLY A 367 55.54 10.13 -2.76
N GLY A 368 56.71 10.52 -3.30
CA GLY A 368 56.95 11.88 -3.81
C GLY A 368 55.97 12.27 -4.93
N ASN A 369 55.46 13.50 -4.88
CA ASN A 369 54.48 14.03 -5.84
C ASN A 369 55.15 14.19 -7.22
N LEU A 370 54.49 13.77 -8.31
CA LEU A 370 55.03 13.89 -9.68
C LEU A 370 55.49 15.32 -10.02
N HIS A 371 54.81 16.31 -9.44
CA HIS A 371 55.15 17.72 -9.53
C HIS A 371 56.53 18.09 -8.95
N GLN A 372 56.94 17.45 -7.86
CA GLN A 372 58.27 17.69 -7.26
C GLN A 372 59.37 17.13 -8.17
N LEU A 373 59.14 15.94 -8.75
CA LEU A 373 60.06 15.36 -9.74
C LEU A 373 60.23 16.26 -10.96
N PHE A 374 59.13 16.79 -11.52
CA PHE A 374 59.22 17.72 -12.65
C PHE A 374 59.96 19.00 -12.29
N HIS A 375 59.69 19.58 -11.12
CA HIS A 375 60.34 20.81 -10.69
C HIS A 375 61.86 20.64 -10.51
N GLU A 376 62.30 19.54 -9.91
CA GLU A 376 63.73 19.24 -9.74
C GLU A 376 64.42 18.95 -11.08
N ILE A 377 63.74 18.26 -12.00
CA ILE A 377 64.24 18.04 -13.36
C ILE A 377 64.41 19.37 -14.10
N GLU A 378 63.44 20.28 -14.00
CA GLU A 378 63.50 21.62 -14.60
C GLU A 378 64.65 22.45 -14.00
N GLU A 379 64.78 22.49 -12.68
CA GLU A 379 65.87 23.18 -11.97
C GLU A 379 67.24 22.62 -12.35
N ARG A 380 67.37 21.29 -12.45
CA ARG A 380 68.64 20.67 -12.85
C ARG A 380 68.96 20.91 -14.33
N ALA A 381 67.97 20.84 -15.21
CA ALA A 381 68.14 21.10 -16.63
C ALA A 381 68.59 22.55 -16.89
N THR A 382 67.98 23.53 -16.21
CA THR A 382 68.39 24.94 -16.27
C THR A 382 69.83 25.12 -15.77
N THR A 383 70.18 24.49 -14.63
CA THR A 383 71.56 24.52 -14.10
C THR A 383 72.58 23.95 -15.09
N ILE A 384 72.29 22.81 -15.74
CA ILE A 384 73.17 22.18 -16.74
C ILE A 384 73.33 23.10 -17.96
N LEU A 385 72.26 23.77 -18.38
CA LEU A 385 72.32 24.73 -19.48
C LEU A 385 73.19 25.94 -19.10
N GLU A 386 72.99 26.54 -17.93
CA GLU A 386 73.79 27.66 -17.42
C GLU A 386 75.27 27.30 -17.26
N GLN A 387 75.58 26.09 -16.78
CA GLN A 387 76.95 25.58 -16.71
C GLN A 387 77.56 25.44 -18.11
N ASN A 388 76.84 24.86 -19.07
CA ASN A 388 77.35 24.75 -20.44
C ASN A 388 77.52 26.11 -21.13
N TYR A 389 76.62 27.07 -20.89
CA TYR A 389 76.78 28.45 -21.36
C TYR A 389 77.99 29.12 -20.71
N SER A 390 78.19 28.93 -19.41
CA SER A 390 79.34 29.47 -18.68
C SER A 390 80.66 28.84 -19.17
N THR A 391 80.71 27.52 -19.39
CA THR A 391 81.89 26.83 -19.95
C THR A 391 82.17 27.26 -21.38
N LYS A 392 81.13 27.53 -22.20
CA LYS A 392 81.30 28.12 -23.54
C LYS A 392 81.82 29.54 -23.47
N ILE A 393 81.34 30.38 -22.55
CA ILE A 393 81.84 31.75 -22.36
C ILE A 393 83.29 31.73 -21.86
N VAL A 394 83.65 30.82 -20.95
CA VAL A 394 85.02 30.63 -20.48
C VAL A 394 85.93 30.09 -21.59
N HIS A 395 85.45 29.20 -22.46
CA HIS A 395 86.17 28.78 -23.67
C HIS A 395 86.35 29.94 -24.66
N ILE A 396 85.32 30.76 -24.87
CA ILE A 396 85.38 31.96 -25.72
C ILE A 396 86.35 33.01 -25.12
N GLN A 397 86.44 33.12 -23.80
CA GLN A 397 87.37 34.03 -23.11
C GLN A 397 88.82 33.49 -23.08
N LEU A 398 89.02 32.16 -23.03
CA LEU A 398 90.34 31.53 -23.15
C LEU A 398 90.88 31.52 -24.59
N GLU A 399 90.00 31.50 -25.60
CA GLU A 399 90.36 31.59 -27.01
C GLU A 399 90.55 33.03 -27.51
N GLN A 400 90.19 34.05 -26.73
CA GLN A 400 90.40 35.47 -27.05
C GLN A 400 91.72 36.03 -26.48
N ASN A 401 92.82 35.37 -26.84
CA ASN A 401 94.08 36.07 -27.12
C ASN A 401 94.38 35.81 -28.60
N ILE A 402 94.17 36.85 -29.41
CA ILE A 402 94.39 37.05 -30.86
C ILE A 402 93.09 37.48 -31.59
N ASP A 403 93.27 38.57 -32.34
CA ASP A 403 92.37 39.48 -33.04
C ASP A 403 91.54 38.88 -34.21
N PRO A 404 90.57 39.65 -34.76
CA PRO A 404 89.26 39.18 -35.19
C PRO A 404 89.16 38.90 -36.69
N LYS A 405 88.17 38.09 -37.09
CA LYS A 405 87.46 38.25 -38.37
C LYS A 405 86.09 37.60 -38.34
N GLU A 406 85.16 38.36 -38.92
CA GLU A 406 83.75 38.14 -39.22
C GLU A 406 83.36 36.69 -39.57
N SER A 407 82.19 36.26 -39.08
CA SER A 407 81.09 35.86 -39.97
C SER A 407 79.82 35.44 -39.20
N ASN A 408 78.79 36.28 -39.31
CA ASN A 408 77.37 35.96 -39.48
C ASN A 408 76.83 34.58 -39.04
N LEU A 409 75.93 34.56 -38.05
CA LEU A 409 74.86 33.56 -38.00
C LEU A 409 73.52 34.18 -37.54
N SER A 410 72.60 34.21 -38.48
CA SER A 410 71.19 34.58 -38.35
C SER A 410 70.38 33.53 -37.58
N LEU A 411 69.50 33.98 -36.69
CA LEU A 411 68.38 33.22 -36.13
C LEU A 411 67.43 32.71 -37.21
N PRO A 412 66.83 31.52 -37.01
CA PRO A 412 65.47 31.26 -37.45
C PRO A 412 64.56 31.00 -36.25
N THR A 413 63.56 31.87 -36.15
CA THR A 413 62.33 31.72 -35.37
C THR A 413 61.58 30.47 -35.81
N PHE A 414 61.35 29.51 -34.90
CA PHE A 414 60.42 28.40 -35.13
C PHE A 414 59.09 28.65 -34.41
N SER A 415 58.07 28.86 -35.24
CA SER A 415 56.64 28.90 -34.92
C SER A 415 56.10 27.54 -34.43
N PRO A 416 55.22 27.48 -33.42
CA PRO A 416 54.50 26.26 -33.10
C PRO A 416 53.26 26.10 -33.99
N LYS A 417 53.21 25.01 -34.76
CA LYS A 417 52.02 24.56 -35.49
C LYS A 417 51.01 24.01 -34.48
N CYS A 418 49.91 24.74 -34.32
CA CYS A 418 48.76 24.34 -33.52
C CYS A 418 47.96 23.24 -34.25
N ALA A 419 47.44 22.32 -33.44
CA ALA A 419 46.72 21.13 -33.85
C ALA A 419 45.42 21.42 -34.59
N LYS A 420 45.06 20.49 -35.47
CA LYS A 420 43.84 20.46 -36.28
C LYS A 420 42.62 20.30 -35.36
N SER A 421 41.65 21.19 -35.53
CA SER A 421 40.28 21.05 -35.03
C SER A 421 39.48 20.08 -35.90
N PRO A 422 38.64 19.20 -35.33
CA PRO A 422 37.48 18.66 -36.03
C PRO A 422 36.32 19.65 -35.91
N LYS A 423 35.92 20.24 -37.03
CA LYS A 423 34.57 20.78 -37.23
C LYS A 423 33.72 19.65 -37.78
N ASP A 424 32.69 19.26 -37.05
CA ASP A 424 31.45 18.71 -37.62
C ASP A 424 30.30 19.24 -36.78
N PHE A 425 29.81 20.42 -37.19
CA PHE A 425 28.51 20.94 -36.80
C PHE A 425 27.49 20.43 -37.83
N GLY A 426 26.92 19.27 -37.55
CA GLY A 426 25.69 18.81 -38.18
C GLY A 426 24.51 19.60 -37.64
N LEU A 427 23.87 20.34 -38.54
CA LEU A 427 22.54 20.95 -38.43
C LEU A 427 21.56 20.10 -37.61
N TYR A 428 21.04 20.64 -36.49
CA TYR A 428 19.74 20.24 -35.94
C TYR A 428 18.99 21.43 -35.34
N ARG A 429 17.95 21.82 -36.09
CA ARG A 429 16.64 22.36 -35.69
C ARG A 429 16.54 23.26 -34.47
N ASN A 430 16.23 24.51 -34.76
CA ASN A 430 15.31 25.34 -33.97
C ASN A 430 14.00 24.57 -33.75
N ASP A 431 13.72 24.14 -32.52
CA ASP A 431 12.38 23.91 -31.98
C ASP A 431 12.46 23.83 -30.44
N GLN A 432 12.44 25.00 -29.78
CA GLN A 432 12.15 25.09 -28.35
C GLN A 432 10.62 25.14 -28.17
N ILE A 433 10.03 24.05 -27.67
CA ILE A 433 8.57 23.84 -27.51
C ILE A 433 8.06 24.27 -26.12
N PHE A 434 8.71 25.22 -25.44
CA PHE A 434 8.16 25.74 -24.17
C PHE A 434 8.29 27.27 -24.08
N ARG A 435 7.51 27.96 -24.92
CA ARG A 435 7.07 29.32 -24.58
C ARG A 435 5.96 29.19 -23.54
N TYR A 436 6.17 29.77 -22.37
CA TYR A 436 5.07 30.08 -21.45
C TYR A 436 4.17 31.11 -22.14
N GLY A 437 3.13 30.62 -22.82
CA GLY A 437 2.06 31.47 -23.31
C GLY A 437 1.17 31.90 -22.15
N ASN A 438 1.18 33.20 -21.85
CA ASN A 438 0.13 33.94 -21.14
C ASN A 438 -0.25 33.44 -19.73
N VAL A 439 0.70 32.98 -18.93
CA VAL A 439 0.46 32.80 -17.48
C VAL A 439 1.48 33.66 -16.75
N ASP A 440 1.01 34.78 -16.19
CA ASP A 440 1.83 35.57 -15.27
C ASP A 440 2.13 34.72 -14.03
N PRO A 441 3.41 34.58 -13.64
CA PRO A 441 3.77 33.85 -12.43
C PRO A 441 3.19 34.59 -11.22
N PRO A 442 2.69 33.86 -10.20
CA PRO A 442 2.10 34.48 -9.01
C PRO A 442 3.16 35.33 -8.30
N GLN A 443 2.95 36.64 -8.28
CA GLN A 443 3.75 37.56 -7.48
C GLN A 443 3.32 37.44 -6.03
N LEU A 444 4.08 36.69 -5.23
CA LEU A 444 3.99 36.78 -3.78
C LEU A 444 4.76 38.02 -3.33
N CYS A 445 4.08 38.96 -2.66
CA CYS A 445 4.72 40.13 -2.08
C CYS A 445 5.59 39.71 -0.89
N MET A 446 6.68 40.43 -0.62
CA MET A 446 7.52 40.20 0.57
C MET A 446 6.71 40.32 1.88
N ASP A 447 5.59 41.04 1.86
CA ASP A 447 4.66 41.16 2.98
C ASP A 447 3.89 39.85 3.28
N ASP A 448 3.74 38.96 2.30
CA ASP A 448 3.08 37.65 2.48
C ASP A 448 4.04 36.59 3.06
N LEU A 449 5.36 36.78 2.90
CA LEU A 449 6.38 35.94 3.51
C LEU A 449 6.54 36.23 5.01
N GLY A 450 6.37 37.48 5.45
CA GLY A 450 6.51 37.85 6.86
C GLY A 450 5.35 37.45 7.77
N LYS A 451 4.17 37.15 7.21
CA LYS A 451 2.99 36.76 8.01
C LYS A 451 2.95 35.28 8.40
N ARG A 452 3.80 34.43 7.79
CA ARG A 452 3.89 32.99 8.16
C ARG A 452 4.87 32.69 9.29
N ASP A 453 5.79 33.61 9.59
CA ASP A 453 6.84 33.36 10.59
C ASP A 453 6.41 33.67 12.03
N VAL A 454 5.16 34.14 12.27
CA VAL A 454 4.64 34.49 13.62
C VAL A 454 3.54 33.52 14.09
N ALA A 455 3.16 32.55 13.27
CA ALA A 455 2.35 31.44 13.75
C ALA A 455 3.28 30.39 14.34
N ASP A 456 3.64 30.55 15.61
CA ASP A 456 4.07 29.44 16.46
C ASP A 456 2.89 28.44 16.51
N GLU A 457 2.79 27.60 15.48
CA GLU A 457 1.96 26.41 15.51
C GLU A 457 2.56 25.49 16.57
N ALA A 458 2.00 25.58 17.78
CA ALA A 458 2.20 24.58 18.81
C ALA A 458 1.85 23.21 18.20
N TYR A 459 2.89 22.47 17.83
CA TYR A 459 2.76 21.11 17.32
C TYR A 459 1.97 20.29 18.35
N ALA A 460 0.89 19.66 17.89
CA ALA A 460 0.21 18.66 18.70
C ALA A 460 1.23 17.57 19.06
N TYR A 461 1.27 17.22 20.34
CA TYR A 461 2.19 16.24 20.93
C TYR A 461 2.42 15.03 20.02
N THR A 462 3.69 14.66 19.87
CA THR A 462 4.09 13.45 19.16
C THR A 462 3.50 12.21 19.85
N TYR A 463 3.32 11.12 19.10
CA TYR A 463 2.77 9.85 19.62
C TYR A 463 3.55 9.32 20.84
N ASP A 464 4.84 9.63 20.92
CA ASP A 464 5.70 9.25 22.04
C ASP A 464 5.45 10.10 23.30
N GLU A 465 5.07 11.38 23.15
CA GLU A 465 4.69 12.27 24.25
C GLU A 465 3.28 11.95 24.79
N LEU A 466 2.36 11.55 23.91
CA LEU A 466 1.04 11.04 24.33
C LEU A 466 1.12 9.71 25.09
N LYS A 467 2.19 8.94 24.91
CA LYS A 467 2.40 7.66 25.60
C LYS A 467 2.97 7.84 27.01
N SER A 468 3.74 8.91 27.26
CA SER A 468 4.30 9.19 28.58
C SER A 468 3.29 9.75 29.58
N ASP A 469 2.26 10.46 29.10
CA ASP A 469 1.31 11.17 29.98
C ASP A 469 0.05 10.36 30.36
N VAL A 470 -0.18 9.18 29.76
CA VAL A 470 -1.43 8.42 29.96
C VAL A 470 -1.35 7.36 31.07
N TRP A 471 -0.22 7.23 31.77
CA TRP A 471 -0.13 6.31 32.92
C TRP A 471 0.59 6.93 34.11
N PRO A 472 -0.11 7.66 35.00
CA PRO A 472 0.25 7.61 36.40
C PRO A 472 -0.04 6.18 36.86
N MET A 473 1.01 5.34 36.93
CA MET A 473 0.97 4.19 37.83
C MET A 473 0.88 4.76 39.25
N GLU A 474 -0.33 4.95 39.74
CA GLU A 474 -0.61 4.95 41.17
C GLU A 474 -0.26 3.55 41.71
N LEU A 475 1.02 3.38 42.05
CA LEU A 475 1.46 2.35 42.97
C LEU A 475 1.03 2.79 44.37
N GLN A 476 -0.21 2.49 44.74
CA GLN A 476 -0.61 2.33 46.13
C GLN A 476 -0.19 0.94 46.60
N GLN A 477 0.90 0.88 47.34
CA GLN A 477 1.12 -0.03 48.47
C GLN A 477 1.80 0.75 49.61
#